data_AF-A0A9N9ST58-F1
#
_entry.id   AF-A0A9N9ST58-F1
#
_cell.length_a   1.000
_cell.length_b   1.000
_cell.length_c   1.000
_cell.angle_alpha   90.00
_cell.angle_beta   90.00
_cell.angle_gamma   90.00
#
_symmetry.space_group_name_H-M   'P 1'
#
loop_
_entity.id
_entity.type
_entity.pdbx_description
1 polymer ?
#
loop_
_entity_poly.entity_id
_entity_poly.type
_entity_poly.pdbx_seq_one_letter_code
_entity_poly.pdbx_strand_id
1 'polypeptide(L)'
;MLIFPTNICFCQKTVNVNNNLYKLFRLICISTLHKFIQINNKMACNLIKRIAHGKYIKLFSISPARLMSSTMIDPPDDLFTVPRPASRENEPIEQRRARLLYQSRKRGMLENDLLLSTFVAKHLKAFDKEQLEKYDRLINGPSNDWELYYWATNMKETPEEYNHDVMDLLKVHCQNLHKESRIRQPDL
;
A
#
# COMPACT_ATOMS: atom_id res chain seq x y z
N MET A 1 -2.25 -15.88 41.01
CA MET A 1 -2.76 -15.07 42.13
C MET A 1 -2.38 -13.62 41.81
N LEU A 2 -3.28 -12.90 41.12
CA LEU A 2 -4.01 -11.71 41.61
C LEU A 2 -3.10 -10.45 41.72
N ILE A 3 -3.42 -9.22 41.33
CA ILE A 3 -4.60 -8.51 40.77
C ILE A 3 -4.04 -7.11 40.41
N PHE A 4 -4.46 -6.50 39.30
CA PHE A 4 -4.34 -5.05 39.05
C PHE A 4 -5.28 -4.25 39.95
N PRO A 5 -4.98 -3.00 40.31
CA PRO A 5 -6.04 -2.03 40.52
C PRO A 5 -5.93 -0.82 39.58
N THR A 6 -7.11 -0.45 39.08
CA THR A 6 -7.42 0.71 38.25
C THR A 6 -7.97 1.88 39.10
N ASN A 7 -7.77 3.09 38.55
CA ASN A 7 -8.54 4.33 38.71
C ASN A 7 -8.41 5.16 40.01
N ILE A 8 -8.11 6.46 39.89
CA ILE A 8 -9.09 7.58 39.92
C ILE A 8 -8.40 8.98 39.93
N CYS A 9 -9.01 9.91 39.18
CA CYS A 9 -9.04 11.39 39.26
C CYS A 9 -7.83 12.29 38.95
N PHE A 10 -7.94 12.91 37.76
CA PHE A 10 -8.01 14.37 37.52
C PHE A 10 -7.88 15.30 38.74
N CYS A 11 -6.88 16.18 38.70
CA CYS A 11 -6.97 17.50 39.34
C CYS A 11 -6.23 18.52 38.46
N GLN A 12 -7.00 19.43 37.87
CA GLN A 12 -6.51 20.62 37.19
C GLN A 12 -5.78 21.51 38.20
N LYS A 13 -4.54 21.90 37.89
CA LYS A 13 -4.01 23.21 38.30
C LYS A 13 -3.35 23.88 37.11
N THR A 14 -3.97 24.98 36.74
CA THR A 14 -3.56 26.01 35.80
C THR A 14 -2.17 26.55 36.12
N VAL A 15 -1.28 26.57 35.12
CA VAL A 15 -0.19 27.54 35.05
C VAL A 15 -0.28 28.21 33.68
N ASN A 16 -0.76 29.44 33.73
CA ASN A 16 -0.88 30.38 32.63
C ASN A 16 0.51 30.93 32.29
N VAL A 17 1.08 30.56 31.13
CA VAL A 17 2.26 31.21 30.56
C VAL A 17 2.03 31.46 29.06
N ASN A 18 1.46 32.64 28.78
CA ASN A 18 1.69 33.50 27.62
C ASN A 18 1.91 32.84 26.25
N ASN A 19 0.81 32.72 25.49
CA ASN A 19 0.74 32.27 24.09
C ASN A 19 1.36 33.22 23.03
N ASN A 20 2.21 34.18 23.41
CA ASN A 20 2.81 35.13 22.46
C ASN A 20 4.30 34.91 22.16
N LEU A 21 5.02 34.07 22.92
CA LEU A 21 6.44 33.77 22.61
C LEU A 21 6.62 32.68 21.54
N TYR A 22 5.71 31.72 21.44
CA TYR A 22 5.84 30.59 20.49
C TYR A 22 5.54 31.00 19.03
N LYS A 23 4.76 32.06 18.81
CA LYS A 23 4.50 32.63 17.47
C LYS A 23 5.66 33.50 16.96
N LEU A 24 6.34 34.21 17.86
CA LEU A 24 7.47 35.06 17.48
C LEU A 24 8.71 34.23 17.08
N PHE A 25 8.95 33.10 17.74
CA PHE A 25 10.08 32.22 17.41
C PHE A 25 9.93 31.50 16.06
N ARG A 26 8.71 31.22 15.58
CA ARG A 26 8.49 30.52 14.31
C ARG A 26 8.69 31.40 13.07
N LEU A 27 8.51 32.72 13.18
CA LEU A 27 8.73 33.66 12.06
C LEU A 27 10.22 34.04 11.87
N ILE A 28 11.03 34.01 12.93
CA ILE A 28 12.45 34.41 12.86
C ILE A 28 13.30 33.32 12.15
N CYS A 29 12.95 32.04 12.28
CA CYS A 29 13.69 30.94 11.62
C CYS A 29 13.40 30.79 10.12
N ILE A 30 12.21 31.12 9.63
CA ILE A 30 11.87 30.92 8.20
C ILE A 30 12.51 32.00 7.31
N SER A 31 12.65 33.22 7.82
CA SER A 31 13.24 34.35 7.06
C SER A 31 14.77 34.27 6.92
N THR A 32 15.46 33.62 7.85
CA THR A 32 16.92 33.43 7.81
C THR A 32 17.34 32.23 6.95
N LEU A 33 16.52 31.18 6.88
CA LEU A 33 16.75 30.02 5.99
C LEU A 33 16.53 30.33 4.50
N HIS A 34 15.58 31.21 4.15
CA HIS A 34 15.33 31.57 2.75
C HIS A 34 16.47 32.39 2.12
N LYS A 35 17.19 33.20 2.93
CA LYS A 35 18.37 33.95 2.47
C LYS A 35 19.61 33.07 2.27
N PHE A 36 19.74 31.96 3.01
CA PHE A 36 20.89 31.06 2.89
C PHE A 36 20.84 30.18 1.62
N ILE A 37 19.64 29.79 1.17
CA ILE A 37 19.44 29.02 -0.07
C ILE A 37 19.69 29.89 -1.32
N GLN A 38 19.35 31.18 -1.29
CA GLN A 38 19.58 32.08 -2.44
C GLN A 38 21.06 32.38 -2.71
N ILE A 39 21.94 32.33 -1.70
CA ILE A 39 23.36 32.66 -1.85
C ILE A 39 24.14 31.53 -2.54
N ASN A 40 23.81 30.26 -2.26
CA ASN A 40 24.54 29.11 -2.82
C ASN A 40 24.29 28.89 -4.32
N ASN A 41 23.09 29.20 -4.83
CA ASN A 41 22.81 29.12 -6.28
C ASN A 41 23.54 30.19 -7.10
N LYS A 42 23.83 31.36 -6.52
CA LYS A 42 24.48 32.47 -7.24
C LYS A 42 25.99 32.28 -7.36
N MET A 43 26.63 31.62 -6.39
CA MET A 43 28.05 31.27 -6.48
C MET A 43 28.32 30.09 -7.42
N ALA A 44 27.43 29.09 -7.48
CA ALA A 44 27.56 27.96 -8.41
C ALA A 44 27.45 28.38 -9.89
N CYS A 45 26.56 29.31 -10.23
CA CYS A 45 26.40 29.80 -11.61
C CYS A 45 27.59 30.60 -12.14
N ASN A 46 28.36 31.26 -11.27
CA ASN A 46 29.51 32.07 -11.69
C ASN A 46 30.77 31.23 -11.94
N LEU A 47 30.87 30.04 -11.36
CA LEU A 47 31.97 29.11 -11.60
C LEU A 47 31.88 28.45 -12.99
N ILE A 48 30.65 28.15 -13.46
CA ILE A 48 30.39 27.56 -14.78
C ILE A 48 30.71 28.55 -15.92
N LYS A 49 30.53 29.86 -15.68
CA LYS A 49 30.81 30.90 -16.69
C LYS A 49 32.30 31.17 -16.96
N ARG A 50 33.21 30.71 -16.10
CA ARG A 50 34.66 30.93 -16.27
C ARG A 50 35.39 29.81 -17.02
N ILE A 51 34.77 28.65 -17.21
CA ILE A 51 35.39 27.50 -17.90
C ILE A 51 35.14 27.53 -19.42
N ALA A 52 34.18 28.33 -19.90
CA ALA A 52 33.81 28.38 -21.32
C ALA A 52 34.63 29.41 -22.13
N HIS A 53 35.96 29.46 -21.97
CA HIS A 53 36.85 30.01 -22.99
C HIS A 53 37.50 28.85 -23.73
N GLY A 54 36.81 28.32 -24.72
CA GLY A 54 37.42 27.34 -25.62
C GLY A 54 36.42 26.36 -26.20
N LYS A 55 36.26 26.48 -27.52
CA LYS A 55 35.60 25.53 -28.43
C LYS A 55 34.08 25.72 -28.59
N TYR A 56 33.80 26.47 -29.66
CA TYR A 56 32.58 26.43 -30.45
C TYR A 56 31.97 25.03 -30.51
N ILE A 57 30.81 24.86 -29.88
CA ILE A 57 29.86 23.82 -30.24
C ILE A 57 28.78 24.52 -31.05
N LYS A 58 28.62 24.07 -32.29
CA LYS A 58 27.65 24.59 -33.27
C LYS A 58 26.27 24.59 -32.63
N LEU A 59 25.77 25.77 -32.28
CA LEU A 59 24.42 25.94 -31.74
C LEU A 59 23.46 25.69 -32.90
N PHE A 60 23.00 24.44 -33.04
CA PHE A 60 21.81 24.15 -33.83
C PHE A 60 20.71 25.07 -33.27
N SER A 61 20.06 25.85 -34.12
CA SER A 61 18.90 26.65 -33.73
C SER A 61 17.77 25.69 -33.36
N ILE A 62 17.78 25.23 -32.11
CA ILE A 62 16.64 24.55 -31.52
C ILE A 62 15.64 25.67 -31.30
N SER A 63 14.71 25.83 -32.24
CA SER A 63 13.50 26.62 -32.03
C SER A 63 12.96 26.27 -30.64
N PRO A 64 12.70 27.24 -29.74
CA PRO A 64 12.16 26.95 -28.42
C PRO A 64 10.66 26.68 -28.55
N ALA A 65 10.27 25.79 -29.46
CA ALA A 65 8.98 25.14 -29.44
C ALA A 65 9.12 23.89 -28.58
N ARG A 66 9.49 24.08 -27.30
CA ARG A 66 9.09 23.10 -26.29
C ARG A 66 7.58 23.21 -26.26
N LEU A 67 6.91 22.31 -26.98
CA LEU A 67 5.48 22.12 -26.92
C LEU A 67 5.11 21.94 -25.44
N MET A 68 4.69 23.03 -24.79
CA MET A 68 4.15 22.97 -23.43
C MET A 68 2.72 22.46 -23.57
N SER A 69 2.58 21.16 -23.79
CA SER A 69 1.30 20.51 -23.48
C SER A 69 1.19 20.48 -21.96
N SER A 70 0.49 21.47 -21.40
CA SER A 70 0.06 21.51 -20.00
C SER A 70 -0.92 20.39 -19.67
N THR A 71 -1.42 19.68 -20.67
CA THR A 71 -2.37 18.59 -20.52
C THR A 71 -1.59 17.29 -20.47
N MET A 72 -1.59 16.63 -19.31
CA MET A 72 -1.33 15.19 -19.23
C MET A 72 -2.50 14.52 -19.94
N ILE A 73 -2.28 14.09 -21.18
CA ILE A 73 -3.24 13.24 -21.88
C ILE A 73 -2.90 11.85 -21.42
N ASP A 74 -3.61 11.37 -20.40
CA ASP A 74 -3.58 9.96 -20.07
C ASP A 74 -4.08 9.20 -21.32
N PRO A 75 -3.34 8.19 -21.81
CA PRO A 75 -3.85 7.34 -22.88
C PRO A 75 -5.20 6.78 -22.42
N PRO A 76 -6.18 6.63 -23.34
CA PRO A 76 -7.47 6.07 -22.95
C PRO A 76 -7.26 4.72 -22.26
N ASP A 77 -7.86 4.56 -21.07
CA ASP A 77 -7.70 3.42 -20.15
C ASP A 77 -7.93 2.04 -20.80
N ASP A 78 -8.57 2.02 -21.97
CA ASP A 78 -9.08 0.82 -22.64
C ASP A 78 -8.10 0.12 -23.61
N LEU A 79 -6.86 0.59 -23.77
CA LEU A 79 -5.98 0.04 -24.81
C LEU A 79 -5.22 -1.25 -24.41
N PHE A 80 -5.27 -1.68 -23.14
CA PHE A 80 -4.61 -2.91 -22.69
C PHE A 80 -5.47 -3.71 -21.71
N THR A 81 -6.39 -4.54 -22.23
CA THR A 81 -7.13 -5.50 -21.40
C THR A 81 -6.21 -6.64 -20.96
N VAL A 82 -5.87 -6.70 -19.67
CA VAL A 82 -5.14 -7.84 -19.11
C VAL A 82 -6.02 -9.10 -19.24
N PRO A 83 -5.55 -10.16 -19.92
CA PRO A 83 -6.33 -11.39 -20.04
C PRO A 83 -6.50 -12.02 -18.66
N ARG A 84 -7.74 -12.26 -18.26
CA ARG A 84 -8.03 -12.99 -17.02
C ARG A 84 -7.61 -14.46 -17.17
N PRO A 85 -7.01 -15.07 -16.13
CA PRO A 85 -6.73 -16.50 -16.13
C PRO A 85 -8.01 -17.31 -16.38
N ALA A 86 -7.94 -18.31 -17.26
CA ALA A 86 -9.08 -19.20 -17.52
C ALA A 86 -9.41 -20.07 -16.30
N SER A 87 -10.71 -20.27 -16.05
CA SER A 87 -11.19 -21.23 -15.04
C SER A 87 -10.77 -22.65 -15.41
N ARG A 88 -10.35 -23.44 -14.42
CA ARG A 88 -9.91 -24.84 -14.60
C ARG A 88 -10.89 -25.77 -13.90
N GLU A 89 -11.94 -26.18 -14.62
CA GLU A 89 -13.08 -26.90 -14.02
C GLU A 89 -12.77 -28.39 -13.70
N ASN A 90 -11.90 -29.04 -14.49
CA ASN A 90 -11.70 -30.50 -14.49
C ASN A 90 -10.38 -31.01 -13.88
N GLU A 91 -9.88 -30.37 -12.81
CA GLU A 91 -8.68 -30.85 -12.08
C GLU A 91 -9.05 -31.67 -10.83
N PRO A 92 -8.22 -32.66 -10.41
CA PRO A 92 -8.45 -33.40 -9.18
C PRO A 92 -8.33 -32.49 -7.95
N ILE A 93 -9.09 -32.81 -6.89
CA ILE A 93 -9.23 -31.97 -5.69
C ILE A 93 -7.86 -31.65 -5.05
N GLU A 94 -6.98 -32.65 -4.94
CA GLU A 94 -5.64 -32.45 -4.36
C GLU A 94 -4.78 -31.50 -5.19
N GLN A 95 -4.86 -31.58 -6.52
CA GLN A 95 -4.14 -30.66 -7.41
C GLN A 95 -4.70 -29.24 -7.30
N ARG A 96 -6.02 -29.08 -7.17
CA ARG A 96 -6.67 -27.79 -6.91
C ARG A 96 -6.18 -27.19 -5.58
N ARG A 97 -6.14 -27.97 -4.51
CA ARG A 97 -5.63 -27.54 -3.20
C ARG A 97 -4.17 -27.10 -3.30
N ALA A 98 -3.30 -27.88 -3.95
CA ALA A 98 -1.90 -27.52 -4.14
C ALA A 98 -1.73 -26.22 -4.93
N ARG A 99 -2.53 -26.04 -5.99
CA ARG A 99 -2.55 -24.81 -6.79
C ARG A 99 -2.99 -23.60 -5.97
N LEU A 100 -4.11 -23.72 -5.25
CA LEU A 100 -4.66 -22.64 -4.43
C LEU A 100 -3.68 -22.26 -3.31
N LEU A 101 -3.06 -23.25 -2.66
CA LEU A 101 -2.01 -23.01 -1.67
C LEU A 101 -0.85 -22.20 -2.26
N TYR A 102 -0.40 -22.54 -3.47
CA TYR A 102 0.66 -21.79 -4.15
C TYR A 102 0.23 -20.35 -4.48
N GLN A 103 -0.97 -20.17 -5.06
CA GLN A 103 -1.50 -18.86 -5.46
C GLN A 103 -1.67 -17.93 -4.25
N SER A 104 -2.13 -18.45 -3.11
CA SER A 104 -2.30 -17.68 -1.87
C SER A 104 -0.98 -17.23 -1.24
N ARG A 105 0.14 -17.89 -1.56
CA ARG A 105 1.47 -17.57 -1.04
C ARG A 105 2.29 -16.66 -1.94
N LYS A 106 1.80 -16.35 -3.14
CA LYS A 106 2.52 -15.64 -4.22
C LYS A 106 1.72 -14.46 -4.74
N ARG A 107 1.40 -13.52 -3.85
CA ARG A 107 0.70 -12.26 -4.17
C ARG A 107 1.70 -11.12 -4.35
N GLY A 108 1.22 -9.99 -4.87
CA GLY A 108 2.05 -8.79 -5.05
C GLY A 108 2.32 -8.01 -3.76
N MET A 109 1.62 -8.35 -2.67
CA MET A 109 1.63 -7.62 -1.40
C MET A 109 1.88 -8.58 -0.22
N LEU A 110 2.84 -8.23 0.64
CA LEU A 110 3.27 -9.08 1.77
C LEU A 110 2.14 -9.29 2.79
N GLU A 111 1.30 -8.28 3.00
CA GLU A 111 0.15 -8.31 3.88
C GLU A 111 -0.82 -9.42 3.47
N ASN A 112 -1.14 -9.52 2.17
CA ASN A 112 -1.98 -10.59 1.63
C ASN A 112 -1.28 -11.94 1.71
N ASP A 113 0.02 -12.00 1.42
CA ASP A 113 0.80 -13.23 1.51
C ASP A 113 0.75 -13.83 2.92
N LEU A 114 0.97 -13.03 3.97
CA LEU A 114 0.95 -13.50 5.35
C LEU A 114 -0.47 -13.87 5.79
N LEU A 115 -1.46 -13.06 5.43
CA LEU A 115 -2.85 -13.28 5.78
C LEU A 115 -3.40 -14.57 5.14
N LEU A 116 -3.26 -14.70 3.82
CA LEU A 116 -3.82 -15.81 3.06
C LEU A 116 -3.06 -17.10 3.30
N SER A 117 -1.71 -17.06 3.40
CA SER A 117 -0.92 -18.27 3.67
C SER A 117 -1.28 -18.94 4.99
N THR A 118 -1.48 -18.14 6.05
CA THR A 118 -1.89 -18.65 7.37
C THR A 118 -3.35 -19.13 7.37
N PHE A 119 -4.21 -18.50 6.58
CA PHE A 119 -5.60 -18.92 6.40
C PHE A 119 -5.69 -20.29 5.71
N VAL A 120 -5.04 -20.45 4.56
CA VAL A 120 -5.10 -21.71 3.79
C VAL A 120 -4.44 -22.86 4.52
N ALA A 121 -3.35 -22.61 5.27
CA ALA A 121 -2.70 -23.64 6.06
C ALA A 121 -3.65 -24.29 7.09
N LYS A 122 -4.64 -23.53 7.59
CA LYS A 122 -5.63 -24.00 8.56
C LYS A 122 -6.87 -24.59 7.90
N HIS A 123 -7.42 -23.93 6.89
CA HIS A 123 -8.77 -24.23 6.39
C HIS A 123 -8.78 -25.08 5.12
N LEU A 124 -7.75 -25.00 4.27
CA LEU A 124 -7.81 -25.57 2.91
C LEU A 124 -7.96 -27.09 2.87
N LYS A 125 -7.42 -27.80 3.88
CA LYS A 125 -7.56 -29.25 4.04
C LYS A 125 -9.01 -29.68 4.34
N ALA A 126 -9.77 -28.82 5.00
CA ALA A 126 -11.15 -29.08 5.41
C ALA A 126 -12.19 -28.60 4.40
N PHE A 127 -11.79 -27.87 3.36
CA PHE A 127 -12.73 -27.33 2.38
C PHE A 127 -13.27 -28.39 1.43
N ASP A 128 -14.58 -28.30 1.21
CA ASP A 128 -15.31 -29.05 0.19
C ASP A 128 -15.09 -28.45 -1.21
N LYS A 129 -15.51 -29.19 -2.24
CA LYS A 129 -15.34 -28.77 -3.65
C LYS A 129 -15.93 -27.38 -3.92
N GLU A 130 -17.13 -27.11 -3.41
CA GLU A 130 -17.80 -25.82 -3.59
C GLU A 130 -17.07 -24.68 -2.87
N GLN A 131 -16.53 -24.94 -1.68
CA GLN A 131 -15.74 -23.96 -0.94
C GLN A 131 -14.41 -23.66 -1.62
N LEU A 132 -13.76 -24.68 -2.21
CA LEU A 132 -12.56 -24.50 -3.01
C LEU A 132 -12.84 -23.64 -4.25
N GLU A 133 -13.99 -23.80 -4.89
CA GLU A 133 -14.39 -22.99 -6.05
C GLU A 133 -14.69 -21.54 -5.67
N LYS A 134 -15.44 -21.31 -4.57
CA LYS A 134 -15.64 -19.98 -4.01
C LYS A 134 -14.31 -19.32 -3.66
N TYR A 135 -13.39 -20.06 -3.04
CA TYR A 135 -12.07 -19.55 -2.70
C TYR A 135 -11.24 -19.22 -3.94
N ASP A 136 -11.25 -20.09 -4.97
CA ASP A 136 -10.55 -19.85 -6.25
C ASP A 136 -11.05 -18.55 -6.90
N ARG A 137 -12.37 -18.37 -6.95
CA ARG A 137 -13.00 -17.14 -7.46
C ARG A 137 -12.65 -15.92 -6.62
N LEU A 138 -12.61 -16.07 -5.29
CA LEU A 138 -12.28 -14.98 -4.38
C LEU A 138 -10.85 -14.44 -4.59
N ILE A 139 -9.86 -15.31 -4.78
CA ILE A 139 -8.46 -14.89 -4.90
C ILE A 139 -8.05 -14.50 -6.33
N ASN A 140 -8.71 -15.07 -7.35
CA ASN A 140 -8.39 -14.85 -8.76
C ASN A 140 -9.40 -13.92 -9.48
N GLY A 141 -10.52 -13.59 -8.85
CA GLY A 141 -11.58 -12.74 -9.41
C GLY A 141 -11.25 -11.25 -9.38
N PRO A 142 -10.91 -10.66 -8.22
CA PRO A 142 -10.60 -9.23 -8.12
C PRO A 142 -9.35 -8.87 -8.92
N SER A 143 -9.45 -7.83 -9.76
CA SER A 143 -8.30 -7.32 -10.51
C SER A 143 -7.22 -6.69 -9.62
N ASN A 144 -7.54 -6.35 -8.37
CA ASN A 144 -6.63 -5.68 -7.44
C ASN A 144 -6.57 -6.38 -6.08
N ASP A 145 -5.35 -6.71 -5.63
CA ASP A 145 -5.04 -7.29 -4.33
C ASP A 145 -5.51 -6.45 -3.13
N TRP A 146 -5.52 -5.12 -3.28
CA TRP A 146 -5.95 -4.20 -2.22
C TRP A 146 -7.43 -4.34 -1.88
N GLU A 147 -8.28 -4.58 -2.87
CA GLU A 147 -9.71 -4.76 -2.67
C GLU A 147 -10.00 -5.98 -1.77
N LEU A 148 -9.33 -7.10 -2.04
CA LEU A 148 -9.43 -8.30 -1.22
C LEU A 148 -9.03 -8.02 0.24
N TYR A 149 -7.94 -7.28 0.45
CA TYR A 149 -7.49 -6.91 1.79
C TYR A 149 -8.51 -6.04 2.53
N TYR A 150 -9.10 -5.06 1.85
CA TYR A 150 -10.11 -4.18 2.45
C TYR A 150 -11.40 -4.91 2.81
N TRP A 151 -11.83 -5.87 1.99
CA TRP A 151 -12.99 -6.70 2.32
C TRP A 151 -12.70 -7.63 3.50
N ALA A 152 -11.53 -8.24 3.54
CA ALA A 152 -11.11 -9.15 4.60
C ALA A 152 -10.99 -8.42 5.96
N THR A 153 -10.52 -7.17 5.96
CA THR A 153 -10.40 -6.32 7.15
C THR A 153 -11.68 -5.55 7.50
N ASN A 154 -12.77 -5.73 6.75
CA ASN A 154 -14.03 -4.97 6.88
C ASN A 154 -13.86 -3.44 6.77
N MET A 155 -12.82 -2.97 6.10
CA MET A 155 -12.62 -1.55 5.81
C MET A 155 -13.55 -1.08 4.68
N LYS A 156 -13.96 -2.00 3.80
CA LYS A 156 -14.92 -1.79 2.71
C LYS A 156 -15.95 -2.91 2.71
N GLU A 157 -17.18 -2.58 2.30
CA GLU A 157 -18.25 -3.57 2.14
C GLU A 157 -17.87 -4.61 1.09
N THR A 158 -18.17 -5.87 1.39
CA THR A 158 -17.93 -6.98 0.47
C THR A 158 -19.01 -6.98 -0.61
N PRO A 159 -18.64 -7.02 -1.91
CA PRO A 159 -19.61 -7.18 -2.99
C PRO A 159 -20.40 -8.49 -2.84
N GLU A 160 -21.64 -8.49 -3.31
CA GLU A 160 -22.54 -9.65 -3.18
C GLU A 160 -21.97 -10.93 -3.79
N GLU A 161 -21.21 -10.83 -4.89
CA GLU A 161 -20.52 -11.97 -5.53
C GLU A 161 -19.54 -12.71 -4.60
N TYR A 162 -18.92 -11.98 -3.66
CA TYR A 162 -17.91 -12.51 -2.73
C TYR A 162 -18.43 -12.65 -1.31
N ASN A 163 -19.73 -12.39 -1.09
CA ASN A 163 -20.36 -12.47 0.22
C ASN A 163 -20.87 -13.89 0.50
N HIS A 164 -19.94 -14.78 0.82
CA HIS A 164 -20.20 -16.20 1.08
C HIS A 164 -19.39 -16.71 2.28
N ASP A 165 -19.68 -17.93 2.71
CA ASP A 165 -19.08 -18.63 3.87
C ASP A 165 -17.54 -18.52 3.95
N VAL A 166 -16.83 -18.68 2.84
CA VAL A 166 -15.35 -18.56 2.82
C VAL A 166 -14.86 -17.14 3.15
N MET A 167 -15.59 -16.10 2.75
CA MET A 167 -15.24 -14.73 3.08
C MET A 167 -15.50 -14.44 4.56
N ASP A 168 -16.57 -14.98 5.13
CA ASP A 168 -16.85 -14.85 6.56
C ASP A 168 -15.75 -15.51 7.40
N LEU A 169 -15.30 -16.70 7.00
CA LEU A 169 -14.15 -17.38 7.61
C LEU A 169 -12.88 -16.53 7.50
N LEU A 170 -12.65 -15.89 6.34
CA LEU A 170 -11.49 -15.02 6.14
C LEU A 170 -11.54 -13.80 7.06
N LYS A 171 -12.70 -13.15 7.21
CA LYS A 171 -12.90 -12.02 8.13
C LYS A 171 -12.66 -12.41 9.58
N VAL A 172 -13.18 -13.56 10.01
CA VAL A 172 -12.91 -14.11 11.36
C VAL A 172 -11.42 -14.37 11.56
N HIS A 173 -10.74 -14.93 10.55
CA HIS A 173 -9.29 -15.14 10.59
C HIS A 173 -8.53 -13.81 10.72
N CYS A 174 -8.96 -12.75 10.03
CA CYS A 174 -8.35 -11.42 10.11
C CYS A 174 -8.40 -10.81 11.52
N GLN A 175 -9.49 -11.04 12.26
CA GLN A 175 -9.65 -10.52 13.63
C GLN A 175 -8.60 -11.06 14.61
N ASN A 176 -7.94 -12.17 14.28
CA ASN A 176 -6.87 -12.78 15.07
C ASN A 176 -7.24 -12.88 16.57
N LEU A 177 -8.40 -13.47 16.87
CA LEU A 177 -8.96 -13.54 18.23
C LEU A 177 -8.00 -14.16 19.25
N HIS A 178 -7.17 -15.10 18.81
CA HIS A 178 -6.17 -15.79 19.64
C HIS A 178 -4.79 -15.09 19.68
N LYS A 179 -4.64 -13.92 19.05
CA LYS A 179 -3.39 -13.13 18.99
C LYS A 179 -2.18 -13.96 18.55
N GLU A 180 -2.37 -14.79 17.54
CA GLU A 180 -1.32 -15.62 16.99
C GLU A 180 -0.25 -14.76 16.31
N SER A 181 1.00 -15.21 16.38
CA SER A 181 2.11 -14.58 15.67
C SER A 181 2.05 -14.93 14.18
N ARG A 182 1.90 -13.91 13.32
CA ARG A 182 1.80 -14.04 11.86
C ARG A 182 2.91 -13.26 11.15
N ILE A 183 4.15 -13.44 11.62
CA ILE A 183 5.33 -12.70 11.13
C ILE A 183 5.91 -13.34 9.86
N ARG A 184 5.68 -14.64 9.66
CA ARG A 184 6.23 -15.43 8.56
C ARG A 184 5.18 -16.36 7.98
N GLN A 185 5.35 -16.73 6.71
CA GLN A 185 4.55 -17.77 6.08
C GLN A 185 4.78 -19.12 6.80
N PRO A 186 3.75 -19.97 6.90
CA PRO A 186 3.89 -21.32 7.43
C PRO A 186 4.73 -22.21 6.51
N ASP A 187 5.38 -23.20 7.12
CA ASP A 187 6.18 -24.21 6.42
C ASP A 187 5.26 -25.19 5.65
N LEU A 188 5.77 -25.79 4.57
CA LEU A 188 5.03 -26.73 3.70
C LEU A 188 5.09 -28.17 4.22
#